data_AF-A0A8B9NCE7-F1
#
_entry.id   AF-A0A8B9NCE7-F1
#
_cell.length_a   1.000
_cell.length_b   1.000
_cell.length_c   1.000
_cell.angle_alpha   90.00
_cell.angle_beta   90.00
_cell.angle_gamma   90.00
#
_symmetry.space_group_name_H-M   'P 1'
#
loop_
_entity.id
_entity.type
_entity.pdbx_description
1 polymer ?
#
loop_
_entity_poly.entity_id
_entity_poly.type
_entity_poly.pdbx_seq_one_letter_code
_entity_poly.pdbx_strand_id
1 'polypeptide(L)'
;LYEYSSLSTVLAIAGEDFSIVASDTRLSEGYAIHCRDSPKCYKLTEQTVIGCSGFHGDCLTLTKIIEARLKMYKHSNNKTMTTGAIAAMLSTILYSRRFFPYYVYNIIGGLDEEGKTSKKRIKREAKFLWMNSYPFTSQVY
;
A
#
# COMPACT_ATOMS: atom_id res chain seq x y z
N LEU A 1 5.56 -5.66 23.15
CA LEU A 1 4.59 -4.58 22.81
C LEU A 1 4.24 -4.51 21.31
N TYR A 2 4.92 -5.27 20.42
CA TYR A 2 4.65 -5.29 18.97
C TYR A 2 3.87 -6.53 18.51
N GLU A 3 3.18 -7.22 19.41
CA GLU A 3 2.68 -8.59 19.18
C GLU A 3 1.19 -8.67 18.85
N TYR A 4 0.57 -7.52 18.58
CA TYR A 4 -0.84 -7.37 18.28
C TYR A 4 -1.03 -6.62 16.95
N SER A 5 -0.27 -6.99 15.92
CA SER A 5 -0.56 -6.53 14.56
C SER A 5 -1.84 -7.22 14.08
N SER A 6 -2.78 -6.45 13.54
CA SER A 6 -3.97 -7.02 12.93
C SER A 6 -3.55 -7.87 11.72
N LEU A 7 -3.66 -9.20 11.89
CA LEU A 7 -3.43 -10.20 10.86
C LEU A 7 -4.40 -9.94 9.71
N SER A 8 -3.93 -9.23 8.69
CA SER A 8 -4.68 -8.90 7.49
C SER A 8 -3.84 -9.23 6.27
N THR A 9 -4.47 -9.81 5.26
CA THR A 9 -3.81 -10.30 4.06
C THR A 9 -4.37 -9.57 2.85
N VAL A 10 -3.47 -9.03 2.05
CA VAL A 10 -3.78 -8.38 0.78
C VAL A 10 -3.03 -9.10 -0.31
N LEU A 11 -3.70 -9.37 -1.42
CA LEU A 11 -3.14 -9.98 -2.62
C LEU A 11 -3.43 -9.07 -3.81
N ALA A 12 -2.48 -8.98 -4.74
CA ALA A 12 -2.73 -8.38 -6.05
C ALA A 12 -2.18 -9.25 -7.18
N ILE A 13 -2.93 -9.31 -8.28
CA ILE A 13 -2.57 -10.01 -9.52
C ILE A 13 -2.64 -9.02 -10.67
N ALA A 14 -1.56 -8.94 -11.43
CA ALA A 14 -1.44 -8.10 -12.62
C ALA A 14 -1.57 -8.96 -13.89
N GLY A 15 -2.74 -8.88 -14.53
CA GLY A 15 -3.00 -9.42 -15.88
C GLY A 15 -2.44 -8.49 -16.97
N GLU A 16 -2.68 -8.79 -18.25
CA GLU A 16 -2.20 -7.92 -19.33
C GLU A 16 -2.94 -6.59 -19.35
N ASP A 17 -4.28 -6.65 -19.34
CA ASP A 17 -5.16 -5.48 -19.42
C ASP A 17 -6.00 -5.28 -18.15
N PHE A 18 -5.73 -6.04 -17.08
CA PHE A 18 -6.47 -5.97 -15.83
C PHE A 18 -5.57 -6.08 -14.61
N SER A 19 -5.97 -5.47 -13.50
CA SER A 19 -5.34 -5.63 -12.19
C SER A 19 -6.40 -5.99 -11.17
N ILE A 20 -6.20 -7.10 -10.45
CA ILE A 20 -7.09 -7.53 -9.37
C ILE A 20 -6.36 -7.27 -8.05
N VAL A 21 -7.06 -6.65 -7.10
CA VAL A 21 -6.60 -6.51 -5.72
C VAL A 21 -7.68 -7.08 -4.82
N ALA A 22 -7.31 -7.99 -3.94
CA ALA A 22 -8.21 -8.64 -2.99
C ALA A 22 -7.65 -8.52 -1.58
N SER A 23 -8.53 -8.43 -0.60
CA SER A 23 -8.17 -8.44 0.82
C SER A 23 -9.18 -9.21 1.63
N ASP A 24 -8.76 -9.70 2.79
CA ASP A 24 -9.69 -10.13 3.82
C ASP A 24 -10.34 -8.91 4.50
N THR A 25 -11.47 -9.16 5.17
CA THR A 25 -12.27 -8.12 5.82
C THR A 25 -12.19 -8.18 7.35
N ARG A 26 -11.42 -9.11 7.91
CA ARG A 26 -11.35 -9.29 9.36
C ARG A 26 -10.45 -8.21 9.98
N LEU A 27 -10.93 -7.60 11.06
CA LEU A 27 -10.14 -6.77 11.95
C LEU A 27 -10.10 -7.44 13.32
N SER A 28 -8.93 -7.98 13.66
CA SER A 28 -8.66 -8.60 14.95
C SER A 28 -7.45 -7.97 15.62
N GLU A 29 -7.46 -7.97 16.94
CA GLU A 29 -6.35 -7.56 17.78
C GLU A 29 -6.09 -8.73 18.75
N GLY A 30 -5.02 -9.48 18.46
CA GLY A 30 -4.69 -10.77 19.09
C GLY A 30 -5.87 -11.73 19.09
N TYR A 31 -6.40 -12.06 20.26
CA TYR A 31 -7.50 -13.03 20.38
C TYR A 31 -8.90 -12.40 20.26
N ALA A 32 -9.01 -11.07 20.22
CA ALA A 32 -10.29 -10.39 20.06
C ALA A 32 -10.58 -10.06 18.59
N ILE A 33 -11.83 -10.30 18.16
CA ILE A 33 -12.32 -9.88 16.83
C ILE A 33 -13.14 -8.61 17.03
N HIS A 34 -12.64 -7.49 16.52
CA HIS A 34 -13.32 -6.20 16.57
C HIS A 34 -14.39 -6.09 15.50
N CYS A 35 -14.04 -6.47 14.27
CA CYS A 35 -14.96 -6.41 13.14
C CYS A 35 -14.70 -7.56 12.16
N ARG A 36 -15.76 -8.03 11.49
CA ARG A 36 -15.68 -9.01 10.40
C ARG A 36 -15.81 -8.37 9.02
N ASP A 37 -16.18 -7.10 8.97
CA ASP A 37 -16.42 -6.34 7.75
C ASP A 37 -15.66 -5.01 7.76
N SER A 38 -14.35 -5.09 7.51
CA SER A 38 -13.45 -3.95 7.40
C SER A 38 -12.56 -4.17 6.16
N PRO A 39 -12.98 -3.69 4.98
CA PRO A 39 -12.20 -3.85 3.76
C PRO A 39 -10.85 -3.11 3.88
N LYS A 40 -9.80 -3.75 3.39
CA LYS A 40 -8.44 -3.17 3.38
C LYS A 40 -8.04 -2.61 2.01
N CYS A 41 -8.89 -2.79 1.02
CA CYS A 41 -8.76 -2.21 -0.31
C CYS A 41 -9.47 -0.85 -0.36
N TYR A 42 -8.73 0.18 -0.76
CA TYR A 42 -9.23 1.54 -0.93
C TYR A 42 -9.06 1.96 -2.39
N LYS A 43 -10.15 2.44 -3.01
CA LYS A 43 -10.12 2.97 -4.37
C LYS A 43 -9.52 4.39 -4.33
N LEU A 44 -8.41 4.60 -5.03
CA LEU A 44 -7.74 5.90 -5.09
C LEU A 44 -8.22 6.72 -6.30
N THR A 45 -8.28 6.07 -7.46
CA THR A 45 -8.74 6.64 -8.73
C THR A 45 -9.63 5.61 -9.43
N GLU A 46 -10.19 5.95 -10.59
CA GLU A 46 -10.97 4.99 -11.38
C GLU A 46 -10.17 3.77 -11.84
N GLN A 47 -8.84 3.89 -11.93
CA GLN A 47 -7.95 2.86 -12.46
C GLN A 47 -6.95 2.33 -11.44
N THR A 48 -6.94 2.85 -10.21
CA THR A 48 -5.95 2.50 -9.17
C THR A 48 -6.61 2.21 -7.84
N VAL A 49 -6.22 1.07 -7.25
CA VAL A 49 -6.62 0.61 -5.92
C VAL A 49 -5.36 0.38 -5.09
N ILE A 50 -5.42 0.74 -3.80
CA ILE A 50 -4.40 0.43 -2.82
C ILE A 50 -4.95 -0.56 -1.80
N GLY A 51 -4.18 -1.59 -1.46
CA GLY A 51 -4.45 -2.47 -0.34
C GLY A 51 -3.44 -2.23 0.78
N CYS A 52 -3.92 -1.97 1.99
CA CYS A 52 -3.08 -1.65 3.15
C CYS A 52 -3.24 -2.73 4.23
N SER A 53 -2.16 -3.44 4.53
CA SER A 53 -2.07 -4.40 5.65
C SER A 53 -1.13 -3.87 6.73
N GLY A 54 -1.31 -4.29 7.99
CA GLY A 54 -0.47 -3.88 9.12
C GLY A 54 -1.28 -3.20 10.23
N PHE A 55 -0.72 -2.18 10.86
CA PHE A 55 -1.37 -1.45 11.95
C PHE A 55 -2.53 -0.60 11.41
N HIS A 56 -3.74 -0.89 11.88
CA HIS A 56 -4.96 -0.30 11.33
C HIS A 56 -4.99 1.24 11.42
N GLY A 57 -4.48 1.82 12.51
CA GLY A 57 -4.44 3.29 12.68
C GLY A 57 -3.53 3.98 11.66
N ASP A 58 -2.39 3.36 11.34
CA ASP A 58 -1.48 3.85 10.30
C ASP A 58 -2.10 3.70 8.92
N CYS A 59 -2.79 2.58 8.65
CA CYS A 59 -3.50 2.38 7.38
C CYS A 59 -4.52 3.52 7.13
N LEU A 60 -5.35 3.85 8.12
CA LEU A 60 -6.36 4.91 7.99
C LEU A 60 -5.72 6.29 7.77
N THR A 61 -4.65 6.57 8.51
CA THR A 61 -3.92 7.84 8.41
C THR A 61 -3.26 7.98 7.03
N LEU A 62 -2.59 6.92 6.58
CA LEU A 62 -1.91 6.89 5.29
C LEU A 62 -2.91 7.04 4.13
N THR A 63 -4.05 6.36 4.17
CA THR A 63 -5.11 6.50 3.16
C THR A 63 -5.59 7.95 3.06
N LYS A 64 -5.87 8.61 4.19
CA LYS A 64 -6.29 10.03 4.21
C LYS A 64 -5.23 10.97 3.64
N ILE A 65 -3.95 10.73 3.94
CA ILE A 65 -2.83 11.53 3.41
C ILE A 65 -2.75 11.38 1.88
N ILE A 66 -2.88 10.15 1.37
CA ILE A 66 -2.84 9.87 -0.07
C ILE A 66 -4.03 10.54 -0.77
N GLU A 67 -5.24 10.41 -0.24
CA GLU A 67 -6.44 11.07 -0.78
C GLU A 67 -6.31 12.59 -0.85
N ALA A 68 -5.78 13.21 0.20
CA ALA A 68 -5.53 14.64 0.23
C ALA A 68 -4.54 15.06 -0.87
N ARG A 69 -3.44 14.33 -1.03
CA ARG A 69 -2.44 14.61 -2.07
C ARG A 69 -2.99 14.39 -3.48
N LEU A 70 -3.82 13.38 -3.70
CA LEU A 70 -4.50 13.15 -4.97
C LEU A 70 -5.39 14.34 -5.35
N LYS A 71 -6.16 14.86 -4.39
CA LYS A 71 -7.00 16.06 -4.61
C LYS A 71 -6.15 17.28 -4.91
N MET A 72 -5.10 17.52 -4.13
CA MET A 72 -4.17 18.64 -4.36
C MET A 72 -3.54 18.56 -5.76
N TYR A 73 -3.05 17.39 -6.15
CA TYR A 73 -2.47 17.18 -7.49
C TYR A 73 -3.49 17.46 -8.60
N LYS A 74 -4.73 16.96 -8.44
CA LYS A 74 -5.80 17.20 -9.42
C LYS A 74 -6.10 18.69 -9.59
N HIS A 75 -6.08 19.46 -8.50
CA HIS A 75 -6.30 20.91 -8.56
C HIS A 75 -5.12 21.68 -9.18
N SER A 76 -3.87 21.28 -8.87
CA SER A 76 -2.69 21.96 -9.40
C SER A 76 -2.42 21.65 -10.88
N ASN A 77 -2.67 20.42 -11.31
CA ASN A 77 -2.27 19.94 -12.63
C ASN A 77 -3.46 19.72 -13.58
N ASN A 78 -4.71 19.89 -13.11
CA ASN A 78 -5.95 19.56 -13.83
C ASN A 78 -6.00 18.14 -14.42
N LYS A 79 -5.16 17.23 -13.92
CA LYS A 79 -5.01 15.84 -14.38
C LYS A 79 -5.03 14.89 -13.20
N THR A 80 -5.57 13.70 -13.40
CA THR A 80 -5.49 12.60 -12.41
C THR A 80 -4.10 11.97 -12.41
N MET A 81 -3.59 11.59 -11.25
CA MET A 81 -2.29 10.92 -11.15
C MET A 81 -2.34 9.54 -11.81
N THR A 82 -1.28 9.19 -12.54
CA THR A 82 -1.08 7.83 -13.06
C THR A 82 -0.68 6.88 -11.93
N THR A 83 -0.94 5.58 -12.12
CA THR A 83 -0.60 4.54 -11.13
C THR A 83 0.89 4.58 -10.75
N GLY A 84 1.78 4.82 -11.72
CA GLY A 84 3.22 4.96 -11.49
C GLY A 84 3.64 6.22 -10.72
N ALA A 85 2.90 7.33 -10.86
CA ALA A 85 3.13 8.55 -10.09
C ALA A 85 2.69 8.38 -8.63
N ILE A 86 1.58 7.67 -8.40
CA ILE A 86 1.08 7.36 -7.04
C ILE A 86 2.10 6.48 -6.30
N ALA A 87 2.67 5.47 -6.96
CA ALA A 87 3.72 4.63 -6.36
C ALA A 87 4.95 5.44 -5.95
N ALA A 88 5.44 6.33 -6.82
CA ALA A 88 6.58 7.20 -6.50
C ALA A 88 6.28 8.14 -5.32
N MET A 89 5.08 8.75 -5.30
CA MET A 89 4.63 9.60 -4.20
C MET A 89 4.56 8.82 -2.89
N LEU A 90 4.01 7.59 -2.92
CA LEU A 90 3.89 6.73 -1.74
C LEU A 90 5.26 6.41 -1.14
N SER A 91 6.23 6.04 -1.99
CA SER A 91 7.61 5.77 -1.56
C SER A 91 8.21 6.97 -0.82
N THR A 92 8.00 8.19 -1.30
CA THR A 92 8.46 9.41 -0.62
C THR A 92 7.74 9.64 0.72
N ILE A 93 6.43 9.38 0.81
CA ILE A 93 5.66 9.51 2.05
C ILE A 93 6.18 8.52 3.10
N LEU A 94 6.35 7.25 2.74
CA LEU A 94 6.84 6.22 3.66
C LEU A 94 8.27 6.54 4.11
N TYR A 95 9.12 7.03 3.21
CA TYR A 95 10.50 7.38 3.54
C TYR A 95 10.63 8.61 4.43
N SER A 96 9.70 9.57 4.33
CA SER A 96 9.73 10.80 5.13
C SER A 96 9.73 10.55 6.64
N ARG A 97 9.21 9.39 7.09
CA ARG A 97 9.22 8.96 8.49
C ARG A 97 10.18 7.79 8.73
N ARG A 98 11.41 7.89 8.24
CA ARG A 98 12.41 6.81 8.37
C ARG A 98 12.75 6.40 9.82
N PHE A 99 12.74 7.35 10.75
CA PHE A 99 13.06 7.12 12.17
C PHE A 99 11.86 6.67 13.01
N PHE A 100 10.64 6.87 12.50
CA PHE A 100 9.40 6.37 13.10
C PHE A 100 8.49 5.87 11.97
N PRO A 101 8.78 4.68 11.42
CA PRO A 101 8.13 4.21 10.20
C PRO A 101 6.66 3.87 10.45
N TYR A 102 5.84 4.04 9.41
CA TYR A 102 4.50 3.48 9.41
C TYR A 102 4.58 1.95 9.41
N TYR A 103 3.84 1.30 10.29
CA TYR A 103 3.80 -0.16 10.35
C TYR A 103 2.76 -0.72 9.37
N VAL A 104 3.01 -0.52 8.08
CA VAL A 104 2.07 -0.84 7.00
C VAL A 104 2.77 -1.44 5.79
N TYR A 105 2.14 -2.45 5.23
CA TYR A 105 2.50 -3.07 3.96
C TYR A 105 1.44 -2.66 2.93
N ASN A 106 1.88 -1.94 1.90
CA ASN A 106 0.99 -1.41 0.88
C ASN A 106 1.22 -2.12 -0.45
N ILE A 107 0.12 -2.48 -1.11
CA ILE A 107 0.12 -3.00 -2.47
C ILE A 107 -0.72 -2.06 -3.32
N ILE A 108 -0.13 -1.50 -4.38
CA ILE A 108 -0.86 -0.68 -5.36
C ILE A 108 -1.11 -1.54 -6.60
N GLY A 109 -2.38 -1.69 -6.96
CA GLY A 109 -2.81 -2.30 -8.21
C GLY A 109 -3.51 -1.26 -9.09
N GLY A 110 -3.20 -1.25 -10.38
CA GLY A 110 -3.86 -0.34 -11.31
C GLY A 110 -3.30 -0.42 -12.72
N LEU A 111 -4.03 0.18 -13.64
CA LEU A 111 -3.65 0.27 -15.04
C LEU A 111 -2.87 1.57 -15.30
N ASP A 112 -1.94 1.54 -16.25
CA ASP A 112 -1.25 2.73 -16.74
C ASP A 112 -2.00 3.35 -17.93
N GLU A 113 -1.56 4.51 -18.43
CA GLU A 113 -2.19 5.18 -19.58
C GLU A 113 -2.18 4.32 -20.86
N GLU A 114 -1.24 3.38 -20.97
CA GLU A 114 -1.16 2.41 -22.07
C GLU A 114 -2.09 1.19 -21.90
N GLY A 115 -2.93 1.16 -20.85
CA GLY A 115 -3.83 0.04 -20.56
C GLY A 115 -3.13 -1.22 -20.04
N LYS A 116 -1.79 -1.23 -20.01
CA LYS A 116 -0.98 -2.35 -19.53
C LYS A 116 -0.72 -2.25 -18.03
N THR A 117 -0.77 -3.38 -17.34
CA THR A 117 -0.19 -3.43 -16.00
C THR A 117 1.33 -3.31 -16.09
N SER A 118 1.93 -2.47 -15.24
CA SER A 118 3.36 -2.24 -15.24
C SER A 118 4.13 -3.45 -14.64
N LYS A 119 4.21 -4.57 -15.39
CA LYS A 119 5.03 -5.75 -15.04
C LYS A 119 6.51 -5.38 -14.77
N LYS A 120 6.96 -4.22 -15.29
CA LYS A 120 8.35 -3.74 -15.21
C LYS A 120 8.74 -3.10 -13.86
N ARG A 121 7.79 -2.61 -13.05
CA ARG A 121 8.11 -1.78 -11.87
C ARG A 121 7.89 -2.46 -10.52
N ILE A 122 7.05 -3.50 -10.49
CA ILE A 122 6.84 -4.35 -9.30
C ILE A 122 8.13 -5.07 -8.84
N LYS A 123 9.05 -5.42 -9.76
CA LYS A 123 10.32 -6.07 -9.38
C LYS A 123 11.37 -5.15 -8.74
N ARG A 124 11.33 -3.83 -8.99
CA ARG A 124 12.34 -2.90 -8.45
C ARG A 124 11.99 -2.37 -7.08
N GLU A 125 10.72 -2.05 -6.82
CA GLU A 125 10.31 -1.46 -5.53
C GLU A 125 10.02 -2.52 -4.45
N ALA A 126 9.52 -3.71 -4.81
CA ALA A 126 9.41 -4.81 -3.84
C ALA A 126 10.78 -5.24 -3.30
N LYS A 127 11.83 -5.22 -4.13
CA LYS A 127 13.21 -5.49 -3.69
C LYS A 127 13.79 -4.34 -2.85
N PHE A 128 13.40 -3.09 -3.13
CA PHE A 128 13.89 -1.91 -2.41
C PHE A 128 13.26 -1.73 -1.02
N LEU A 129 11.98 -2.08 -0.87
CA LEU A 129 11.28 -2.12 0.43
C LEU A 129 11.73 -3.30 1.30
N TRP A 130 12.08 -4.43 0.68
CA TRP A 130 12.60 -5.60 1.40
C TRP A 130 14.02 -5.38 1.95
N MET A 131 14.88 -4.68 1.20
CA MET A 131 16.30 -4.48 1.58
C MET A 131 16.53 -3.40 2.65
N ASN A 132 15.53 -2.56 2.94
CA ASN A 132 15.64 -1.47 3.92
C ASN A 132 14.90 -1.70 5.25
N SER A 133 14.20 -2.84 5.40
CA SER A 133 13.39 -3.13 6.60
C SER A 133 14.11 -3.98 7.67
N TYR A 134 15.32 -4.50 7.43
CA TYR A 134 16.08 -5.24 8.45
C TYR A 134 17.61 -5.11 8.27
N PRO A 135 18.34 -4.50 9.22
CA PRO A 135 19.74 -4.80 9.46
C PRO A 135 19.86 -5.49 10.82
N PHE A 136 19.35 -6.71 10.98
CA PHE A 136 19.73 -7.56 12.10
C PHE A 136 19.33 -9.00 11.83
N THR A 137 20.22 -9.94 12.16
CA THR A 137 20.12 -11.40 12.08
C THR A 137 20.48 -12.07 10.74
N SER A 138 21.78 -12.08 10.43
CA SER A 138 22.45 -13.32 9.99
C SER A 138 23.87 -13.34 10.56
N GLN A 139 23.95 -13.58 11.87
CA GLN A 139 25.16 -14.01 12.56
C GLN A 139 24.75 -15.03 13.63
N VAL A 140 24.25 -16.18 13.17
CA VAL A 140 24.41 -17.47 13.85
C VAL A 140 24.42 -18.54 12.75
N TYR A 141 25.54 -19.26 12.70
CA TYR A 141 26.05 -20.21 11.69
C TYR A 141 26.71 -19.58 10.46
#